data_AF-A0A2T4VC15-F1
#
_entry.id   AF-A0A2T4VC15-F1
#
_cell.length_a   1.000
_cell.length_b   1.000
_cell.length_c   1.000
_cell.angle_alpha   90.00
_cell.angle_beta   90.00
_cell.angle_gamma   90.00
#
_symmetry.space_group_name_H-M   'P 1'
#
loop_
_entity.id
_entity.type
_entity.pdbx_description
1 polymer ?
#
loop_
_entity_poly.entity_id
_entity_poly.type
_entity_poly.pdbx_seq_one_letter_code
_entity_poly.pdbx_strand_id
1 'polypeptide(L)'
;MGDDARRHPPKRPRVAGRKYPMQESRPSKCAGRWLLAPLLSLILAACGGGIPVDSREPSDDGMSASGAPLADVRVRLMAANITSGNKQSYDPGEGTRMFQGTKPDVVMIQEFNYGSNSAADIRSFVDTAFGTNFYYYREGGAQIPNGVISRYPILDAGEWDDPYVDNRDFAYARIDIPGPRDLWVVSVHLLTSSAGTRNNEANSLVQRIQANIPAGDFLAIGGDFNSDTRSESLFSTFSQVVSTSSPYPADRNGNVNTNASRSKPYDHVLVNSGLRAYQTATVIGSSSFSAGLVLDTRVYSPISEISPAVSSDSNASNMQHMAIIKDFLIPADDTTPPTGSVTVVAPNGGESWVGGSSHTLSWTASNVTNVKLEYTLDGSTWTVISASTPASAGSYTWTVPDTASSAAKVRVSDAANTAVTDVSNAAFSITTSTPPPDTSTAITQETESNETAATANGRVGAGTSVKGSISTSTDVDWFKFTVTTPGVVTVQLTMPGVGDLDWYLYTADDVNLFAARGYTSSNPEVGTYSASAPGTYYVKVVGYSGATSSYTLSITGAGVQP
;
A
#
# COMPACT_ATOMS: atom_id res chain seq x y z
N MET A 1 12.20 -5.90 60.23
CA MET A 1 12.40 -7.33 60.53
C MET A 1 11.60 -8.12 59.51
N GLY A 2 12.12 -8.89 58.57
CA GLY A 2 13.43 -9.08 57.94
C GLY A 2 13.11 -9.69 56.56
N ASP A 3 13.65 -9.12 55.48
CA ASP A 3 14.62 -9.77 54.58
C ASP A 3 14.46 -11.29 54.40
N ASP A 4 14.13 -11.72 53.18
CA ASP A 4 15.01 -12.66 52.46
C ASP A 4 14.77 -12.60 50.93
N ALA A 5 15.75 -12.03 50.25
CA ALA A 5 15.91 -12.06 48.80
C ALA A 5 16.68 -13.33 48.41
N ARG A 6 16.11 -14.17 47.54
CA ARG A 6 16.87 -15.26 46.91
C ARG A 6 17.16 -15.00 45.43
N ARG A 7 18.48 -14.89 45.19
CA ARG A 7 19.18 -14.70 43.93
C ARG A 7 19.07 -15.92 43.01
N HIS A 8 19.16 -15.62 41.70
CA HIS A 8 19.35 -16.49 40.54
C HIS A 8 20.40 -17.61 40.69
N PRO A 9 20.38 -18.56 39.73
CA PRO A 9 21.58 -18.83 38.95
C PRO A 9 21.39 -18.59 37.43
N PRO A 10 22.42 -18.12 36.70
CA PRO A 10 22.37 -17.80 35.28
C PRO A 10 22.99 -18.88 34.37
N LYS A 11 22.61 -18.78 33.07
CA LYS A 11 23.32 -19.20 31.84
C LYS A 11 23.63 -20.70 31.62
N ARG A 12 23.27 -21.18 30.42
CA ARG A 12 24.26 -21.64 29.43
C ARG A 12 23.75 -21.56 27.99
N PRO A 13 24.58 -21.10 27.03
CA PRO A 13 24.29 -21.08 25.60
C PRO A 13 24.64 -22.44 24.96
N ARG A 14 23.95 -22.81 23.87
CA ARG A 14 24.43 -23.82 22.92
C ARG A 14 24.59 -23.11 21.57
N VAL A 15 25.83 -22.71 21.25
CA VAL A 15 26.83 -23.47 20.47
C VAL A 15 26.48 -23.49 18.99
N ALA A 16 27.17 -22.62 18.25
CA ALA A 16 27.44 -22.76 16.83
C ALA A 16 28.51 -23.85 16.60
N GLY A 17 28.40 -24.54 15.46
CA GLY A 17 29.34 -25.54 14.95
C GLY A 17 28.53 -26.70 14.34
N ARG A 18 28.75 -27.16 13.11
CA ARG A 18 29.92 -27.09 12.21
C ARG A 18 29.42 -27.27 10.78
N LYS A 19 30.03 -26.54 9.83
CA LYS A 19 30.22 -27.00 8.45
C LYS A 19 31.20 -28.18 8.47
N TYR A 20 30.90 -29.26 7.75
CA TYR A 20 31.92 -30.09 7.08
C TYR A 20 31.36 -30.62 5.74
N PRO A 21 32.23 -30.86 4.74
CA PRO A 21 31.90 -30.93 3.31
C PRO A 21 31.95 -32.37 2.75
N MET A 22 31.88 -32.46 1.41
CA MET A 22 32.13 -33.63 0.53
C MET A 22 30.94 -34.60 0.39
N GLN A 23 30.68 -35.25 -0.74
CA GLN A 23 31.36 -35.34 -2.03
C GLN A 23 30.37 -35.90 -3.06
N GLU A 24 30.73 -35.72 -4.33
CA GLU A 24 30.18 -36.29 -5.53
C GLU A 24 29.84 -37.79 -5.46
N SER A 25 28.76 -38.20 -6.13
CA SER A 25 28.76 -39.43 -6.92
C SER A 25 27.67 -39.40 -8.01
N ARG A 26 28.11 -39.28 -9.27
CA ARG A 26 27.48 -39.90 -10.45
C ARG A 26 28.21 -41.24 -10.66
N PRO A 27 27.57 -42.31 -11.17
CA PRO A 27 27.26 -42.45 -12.61
C PRO A 27 25.90 -43.18 -12.82
N SER A 28 25.31 -43.44 -13.99
CA SER A 28 25.81 -43.78 -15.33
C SER A 28 24.71 -43.54 -16.37
N LYS A 29 25.16 -43.31 -17.61
CA LYS A 29 24.39 -43.29 -18.85
C LYS A 29 23.80 -44.68 -19.15
N CYS A 30 22.59 -44.72 -19.72
CA CYS A 30 22.21 -45.73 -20.71
C CYS A 30 21.39 -45.05 -21.82
N ALA A 31 21.82 -45.29 -23.06
CA ALA A 31 21.24 -44.80 -24.29
C ALA A 31 20.15 -45.75 -24.81
N GLY A 32 19.17 -45.21 -25.53
CA GLY A 32 18.20 -45.99 -26.31
C GLY A 32 17.33 -45.07 -27.17
N ARG A 33 17.67 -44.98 -28.46
CA ARG A 33 16.92 -44.29 -29.53
C ARG A 33 15.83 -45.23 -30.10
N TRP A 34 15.01 -44.65 -31.01
CA TRP A 34 14.05 -45.24 -31.99
C TRP A 34 12.60 -45.29 -31.48
N LEU A 35 11.54 -44.94 -32.22
CA LEU A 35 11.24 -44.16 -33.44
C LEU A 35 9.70 -44.21 -33.62
N LEU A 36 9.13 -43.23 -34.34
CA LEU A 36 7.85 -43.25 -35.10
C LEU A 36 6.47 -43.16 -34.39
N ALA A 37 5.76 -42.10 -34.78
CA ALA A 37 4.29 -41.96 -34.76
C ALA A 37 3.62 -42.85 -35.85
N PRO A 38 2.28 -42.98 -35.87
CA PRO A 38 1.49 -42.05 -36.67
C PRO A 38 0.07 -41.70 -36.17
N LEU A 39 -0.45 -40.60 -36.74
CA LEU A 39 -1.85 -40.18 -36.77
C LEU A 39 -2.77 -41.21 -37.45
N LEU A 40 -4.04 -41.24 -37.03
CA LEU A 40 -5.15 -41.68 -37.89
C LEU A 40 -6.37 -40.79 -37.69
N SER A 41 -6.87 -40.26 -38.81
CA SER A 41 -8.10 -39.49 -38.97
C SER A 41 -9.10 -40.34 -39.76
N LEU A 42 -10.40 -40.26 -39.47
CA LEU A 42 -11.46 -40.78 -40.33
C LEU A 42 -12.75 -39.94 -40.25
N ILE A 43 -13.44 -39.87 -41.39
CA ILE A 43 -14.40 -38.87 -41.89
C ILE A 43 -15.84 -39.44 -41.88
N LEU A 44 -16.81 -38.51 -42.02
CA LEU A 44 -18.16 -38.58 -42.66
C LEU A 44 -19.34 -38.43 -41.70
N ALA A 45 -20.50 -37.84 -42.02
CA ALA A 45 -21.01 -36.83 -42.96
C ALA A 45 -22.55 -36.97 -42.88
N ALA A 46 -23.34 -35.87 -42.93
CA ALA A 46 -24.65 -35.84 -43.60
C ALA A 46 -25.37 -34.47 -43.54
N CYS A 47 -25.71 -33.96 -44.74
CA CYS A 47 -26.95 -33.30 -45.24
C CYS A 47 -27.61 -32.15 -44.46
N GLY A 48 -28.11 -31.05 -45.05
CA GLY A 48 -28.23 -30.60 -46.45
C GLY A 48 -29.27 -29.45 -46.60
N GLY A 49 -29.06 -28.56 -47.61
CA GLY A 49 -30.05 -27.63 -48.25
C GLY A 49 -30.16 -26.22 -47.65
N GLY A 50 -30.20 -25.08 -48.36
CA GLY A 50 -30.09 -24.69 -49.78
C GLY A 50 -30.39 -23.17 -49.97
N ILE A 51 -29.44 -22.42 -50.57
CA ILE A 51 -29.45 -21.26 -51.56
C ILE A 51 -30.62 -20.24 -51.60
N PRO A 52 -30.48 -18.91 -51.93
CA PRO A 52 -29.37 -18.14 -52.60
C PRO A 52 -28.87 -16.88 -51.85
N VAL A 53 -27.60 -16.44 -51.93
CA VAL A 53 -26.91 -15.62 -52.96
C VAL A 53 -27.69 -14.39 -53.45
N ASP A 54 -27.45 -13.23 -52.81
CA ASP A 54 -27.45 -11.93 -53.50
C ASP A 54 -26.10 -11.26 -53.29
N SER A 55 -25.62 -10.69 -54.38
CA SER A 55 -24.25 -10.25 -54.65
C SER A 55 -24.02 -8.81 -54.22
N ARG A 56 -23.00 -8.57 -53.39
CA ARG A 56 -22.11 -7.40 -53.46
C ARG A 56 -20.97 -7.50 -52.45
N GLU A 57 -19.74 -7.56 -52.95
CA GLU A 57 -18.48 -7.25 -52.25
C GLU A 57 -17.60 -6.50 -53.28
N PRO A 58 -16.61 -5.67 -52.90
CA PRO A 58 -16.24 -5.25 -51.54
C PRO A 58 -16.10 -3.72 -51.40
N SER A 59 -16.18 -3.23 -50.17
CA SER A 59 -15.36 -2.08 -49.76
C SER A 59 -14.56 -2.52 -48.54
N ASP A 60 -13.29 -2.77 -48.82
CA ASP A 60 -12.21 -2.93 -47.86
C ASP A 60 -12.16 -1.68 -46.97
N ASP A 61 -12.41 -1.83 -45.67
CA ASP A 61 -11.87 -0.97 -44.62
C ASP A 61 -12.19 -1.56 -43.24
N GLY A 62 -11.15 -1.79 -42.45
CA GLY A 62 -11.27 -1.94 -41.01
C GLY A 62 -10.96 -3.34 -40.48
N MET A 63 -9.67 -3.65 -40.36
CA MET A 63 -9.18 -4.54 -39.31
C MET A 63 -9.72 -4.05 -37.95
N SER A 64 -10.76 -4.70 -37.45
CA SER A 64 -10.99 -4.83 -36.02
C SER A 64 -10.60 -6.24 -35.65
N ALA A 65 -9.34 -6.41 -35.25
CA ALA A 65 -9.02 -7.48 -34.32
C ALA A 65 -9.69 -7.10 -33.00
N SER A 66 -10.98 -7.42 -32.86
CA SER A 66 -11.64 -7.43 -31.57
C SER A 66 -10.89 -8.46 -30.73
N GLY A 67 -10.18 -7.95 -29.71
CA GLY A 67 -9.50 -8.77 -28.73
C GLY A 67 -10.47 -9.86 -28.27
N ALA A 68 -10.04 -11.12 -28.41
CA ALA A 68 -10.79 -12.22 -27.85
C ALA A 68 -11.08 -11.89 -26.37
N PRO A 69 -12.31 -12.10 -25.88
CA PRO A 69 -12.59 -11.88 -24.47
C PRO A 69 -11.58 -12.68 -23.65
N LEU A 70 -10.87 -11.98 -22.75
CA LEU A 70 -9.95 -12.59 -21.79
C LEU A 70 -10.71 -13.75 -21.13
N ALA A 71 -10.13 -14.95 -21.12
CA ALA A 71 -10.81 -16.11 -20.56
C ALA A 71 -11.03 -15.88 -19.05
N ASP A 72 -12.26 -15.82 -18.58
CA ASP A 72 -12.54 -15.59 -17.17
C ASP A 72 -11.95 -16.71 -16.30
N VAL A 73 -11.27 -16.33 -15.22
CA VAL A 73 -10.77 -17.24 -14.19
C VAL A 73 -11.81 -17.33 -13.08
N ARG A 74 -12.21 -18.56 -12.74
CA ARG A 74 -13.05 -18.78 -11.56
C ARG A 74 -12.23 -18.58 -10.28
N VAL A 75 -12.70 -17.68 -9.43
CA VAL A 75 -12.26 -17.52 -8.04
C VAL A 75 -13.39 -17.96 -7.10
N ARG A 76 -13.12 -18.95 -6.25
CA ARG A 76 -14.05 -19.48 -5.25
C ARG A 76 -13.72 -18.97 -3.85
N LEU A 77 -14.62 -18.18 -3.28
CA LEU A 77 -14.52 -17.71 -1.90
C LEU A 77 -15.32 -18.61 -0.97
N MET A 78 -14.79 -18.84 0.24
CA MET A 78 -15.46 -19.59 1.28
C MET A 78 -15.34 -18.90 2.64
N ALA A 79 -16.45 -18.81 3.38
CA ALA A 79 -16.44 -18.56 4.82
C ALA A 79 -16.63 -19.89 5.55
N ALA A 80 -15.86 -20.15 6.60
CA ALA A 80 -15.82 -21.46 7.22
C ALA A 80 -15.61 -21.42 8.75
N ASN A 81 -16.70 -21.63 9.49
CA ASN A 81 -16.71 -22.04 10.89
C ASN A 81 -17.11 -23.53 11.01
N ILE A 82 -16.48 -24.42 10.25
CA ILE A 82 -16.88 -25.85 10.13
C ILE A 82 -16.04 -26.77 11.02
N THR A 83 -15.71 -26.30 12.22
CA THR A 83 -15.05 -27.09 13.26
C THR A 83 -16.01 -28.11 13.87
N SER A 84 -15.45 -29.09 14.59
CA SER A 84 -16.21 -30.12 15.28
C SER A 84 -15.59 -30.42 16.66
N GLY A 85 -16.33 -31.17 17.46
CA GLY A 85 -15.91 -31.55 18.81
C GLY A 85 -15.98 -30.40 19.82
N ASN A 86 -15.29 -30.55 20.95
CA ASN A 86 -15.34 -29.58 22.05
C ASN A 86 -14.20 -28.56 22.03
N LYS A 87 -13.38 -28.58 20.98
CA LYS A 87 -12.10 -27.86 20.95
C LYS A 87 -12.09 -26.62 20.06
N GLN A 88 -13.18 -26.37 19.33
CA GLN A 88 -13.23 -25.28 18.36
C GLN A 88 -12.03 -25.34 17.41
N SER A 89 -11.87 -26.52 16.79
CA SER A 89 -10.70 -26.89 16.01
C SER A 89 -11.07 -27.74 14.80
N TYR A 90 -10.19 -27.77 13.81
CA TYR A 90 -10.34 -28.59 12.60
C TYR A 90 -9.94 -30.07 12.79
N ASP A 91 -9.56 -30.46 14.01
CA ASP A 91 -9.43 -31.86 14.44
C ASP A 91 -10.77 -32.41 14.94
N PRO A 92 -11.21 -33.62 14.53
CA PRO A 92 -10.41 -34.68 13.89
C PRO A 92 -10.43 -34.73 12.35
N GLY A 93 -11.07 -33.77 11.66
CA GLY A 93 -10.89 -33.59 10.21
C GLY A 93 -12.15 -33.56 9.34
N GLU A 94 -13.35 -33.43 9.91
CA GLU A 94 -14.60 -33.25 9.13
C GLU A 94 -14.53 -32.03 8.23
N GLY A 95 -14.22 -30.86 8.80
CA GLY A 95 -14.04 -29.62 8.03
C GLY A 95 -12.92 -29.73 7.00
N THR A 96 -11.85 -30.48 7.32
CA THR A 96 -10.74 -30.76 6.38
C THR A 96 -11.23 -31.48 5.12
N ARG A 97 -12.07 -32.51 5.26
CA ARG A 97 -12.63 -33.24 4.11
C ARG A 97 -13.53 -32.34 3.26
N MET A 98 -14.31 -31.47 3.90
CA MET A 98 -15.15 -30.48 3.21
C MET A 98 -14.32 -29.50 2.37
N PHE A 99 -13.20 -29.01 2.88
CA PHE A 99 -12.28 -28.18 2.10
C PHE A 99 -11.71 -28.94 0.90
N GLN A 100 -11.22 -30.16 1.11
CA GLN A 100 -10.67 -31.01 0.03
C GLN A 100 -11.68 -31.30 -1.08
N GLY A 101 -12.95 -31.51 -0.69
CA GLY A 101 -14.04 -31.78 -1.61
C GLY A 101 -14.50 -30.55 -2.41
N THR A 102 -14.60 -29.40 -1.73
CA THR A 102 -15.13 -28.18 -2.35
C THR A 102 -14.08 -27.31 -3.02
N LYS A 103 -12.79 -27.51 -2.70
CA LYS A 103 -11.62 -26.86 -3.31
C LYS A 103 -11.79 -25.34 -3.43
N PRO A 104 -11.99 -24.63 -2.30
CA PRO A 104 -12.04 -23.17 -2.34
C PRO A 104 -10.67 -22.58 -2.68
N ASP A 105 -10.68 -21.39 -3.25
CA ASP A 105 -9.46 -20.67 -3.61
C ASP A 105 -9.01 -19.74 -2.49
N VAL A 106 -9.96 -19.08 -1.84
CA VAL A 106 -9.71 -18.23 -0.68
C VAL A 106 -10.72 -18.58 0.40
N VAL A 107 -10.23 -18.82 1.63
CA VAL A 107 -11.04 -19.16 2.79
C VAL A 107 -10.85 -18.10 3.86
N MET A 108 -11.95 -17.47 4.27
CA MET A 108 -12.07 -16.70 5.51
C MET A 108 -12.47 -17.69 6.61
N ILE A 109 -11.49 -18.15 7.38
CA ILE A 109 -11.62 -19.26 8.33
C ILE A 109 -11.78 -18.72 9.76
N GLN A 110 -12.71 -19.31 10.51
CA GLN A 110 -12.94 -19.04 11.94
C GLN A 110 -12.50 -20.26 12.74
N GLU A 111 -12.24 -20.07 14.04
CA GLU A 111 -11.82 -21.14 14.95
C GLU A 111 -10.61 -21.92 14.39
N PHE A 112 -9.62 -21.18 13.90
CA PHE A 112 -8.48 -21.70 13.15
C PHE A 112 -7.44 -22.37 14.08
N ASN A 113 -7.90 -23.34 14.86
CA ASN A 113 -7.11 -24.18 15.73
C ASN A 113 -6.92 -25.57 15.12
N TYR A 114 -5.72 -26.13 15.30
CA TYR A 114 -5.37 -27.47 14.85
C TYR A 114 -4.15 -28.00 15.60
N GLY A 115 -4.18 -29.27 15.99
CA GLY A 115 -3.10 -29.94 16.72
C GLY A 115 -2.76 -29.22 18.02
N SER A 116 -1.50 -28.81 18.16
CA SER A 116 -1.02 -28.01 19.29
C SER A 116 -1.06 -26.49 19.03
N ASN A 117 -1.62 -26.05 17.91
CA ASN A 117 -1.54 -24.67 17.39
C ASN A 117 -0.12 -24.17 17.10
N SER A 118 0.86 -25.08 17.05
CA SER A 118 2.20 -24.72 16.60
C SER A 118 2.17 -24.31 15.13
N ALA A 119 3.09 -23.43 14.71
CA ALA A 119 3.20 -23.04 13.30
C ALA A 119 3.38 -24.26 12.37
N ALA A 120 4.04 -25.32 12.84
CA ALA A 120 4.20 -26.57 12.10
C ALA A 120 2.87 -27.33 11.95
N ASP A 121 2.06 -27.41 13.00
CA ASP A 121 0.75 -28.09 12.95
C ASP A 121 -0.22 -27.32 12.05
N ILE A 122 -0.26 -25.99 12.16
CA ILE A 122 -1.10 -25.16 11.29
C ILE A 122 -0.66 -25.31 9.83
N ARG A 123 0.65 -25.25 9.54
CA ARG A 123 1.17 -25.49 8.18
C ARG A 123 0.79 -26.88 7.67
N SER A 124 0.92 -27.92 8.50
CA SER A 124 0.55 -29.30 8.17
C SER A 124 -0.94 -29.43 7.85
N PHE A 125 -1.80 -28.75 8.59
CA PHE A 125 -3.23 -28.69 8.30
C PHE A 125 -3.50 -28.06 6.95
N VAL A 126 -2.93 -26.88 6.66
CA VAL A 126 -3.15 -26.19 5.38
C VAL A 126 -2.63 -27.04 4.21
N ASP A 127 -1.48 -27.69 4.38
CA ASP A 127 -0.91 -28.60 3.38
C ASP A 127 -1.83 -29.79 3.10
N THR A 128 -2.45 -30.35 4.14
CA THR A 128 -3.36 -31.48 4.03
C THR A 128 -4.69 -31.08 3.40
N ALA A 129 -5.24 -29.93 3.80
CA ALA A 129 -6.56 -29.48 3.39
C ALA A 129 -6.56 -28.87 1.97
N PHE A 130 -5.51 -28.15 1.58
CA PHE A 130 -5.47 -27.33 0.36
C PHE A 130 -4.26 -27.62 -0.53
N GLY A 131 -3.13 -28.02 0.07
CA GLY A 131 -1.86 -28.26 -0.61
C GLY A 131 -0.76 -27.28 -0.20
N THR A 132 0.49 -27.66 -0.47
CA THR A 132 1.70 -26.93 0.00
C THR A 132 1.88 -25.54 -0.59
N ASN A 133 1.20 -25.24 -1.69
CA ASN A 133 1.33 -23.97 -2.41
C ASN A 133 0.35 -22.89 -1.90
N PHE A 134 -0.51 -23.22 -0.92
CA PHE A 134 -1.43 -22.25 -0.34
C PHE A 134 -0.73 -21.40 0.72
N TYR A 135 -0.98 -20.09 0.64
CA TYR A 135 -0.61 -19.09 1.62
C TYR A 135 -1.63 -19.08 2.76
N TYR A 136 -1.22 -18.66 3.95
CA TYR A 136 -2.17 -18.41 5.03
C TYR A 136 -1.69 -17.30 5.98
N TYR A 137 -2.66 -16.66 6.60
CA TYR A 137 -2.52 -15.85 7.80
C TYR A 137 -3.43 -16.42 8.90
N ARG A 138 -2.99 -16.34 10.15
CA ARG A 138 -3.75 -16.74 11.34
C ARG A 138 -3.46 -15.72 12.43
N GLU A 139 -4.50 -15.29 13.13
CA GLU A 139 -4.37 -14.38 14.27
C GLU A 139 -3.40 -14.91 15.33
N GLY A 140 -2.68 -13.96 15.94
CA GLY A 140 -1.73 -14.22 17.03
C GLY A 140 -2.42 -14.14 18.39
N GLY A 141 -2.11 -15.07 19.31
CA GLY A 141 -2.55 -14.94 20.72
C GLY A 141 -4.05 -15.16 21.01
N ALA A 142 -4.93 -15.17 20.00
CA ALA A 142 -6.35 -15.44 20.15
C ALA A 142 -6.67 -16.90 20.55
N GLN A 143 -7.71 -17.09 21.36
CA GLN A 143 -8.20 -18.41 21.77
C GLN A 143 -8.94 -19.11 20.62
N ILE A 144 -9.75 -18.35 19.88
CA ILE A 144 -10.55 -18.82 18.74
C ILE A 144 -10.21 -17.96 17.51
N PRO A 145 -8.98 -18.10 17.01
CA PRO A 145 -8.41 -17.22 16.00
C PRO A 145 -9.20 -17.26 14.69
N ASN A 146 -9.35 -16.12 14.05
CA ASN A 146 -9.64 -16.08 12.64
C ASN A 146 -8.36 -16.25 11.82
N GLY A 147 -8.56 -16.47 10.52
CA GLY A 147 -7.48 -16.37 9.56
C GLY A 147 -7.98 -16.34 8.13
N VAL A 148 -7.00 -16.37 7.23
CA VAL A 148 -7.21 -16.39 5.78
C VAL A 148 -6.30 -17.45 5.19
N ILE A 149 -6.82 -18.26 4.28
CA ILE A 149 -6.06 -19.23 3.49
C ILE A 149 -6.29 -18.91 2.01
N SER A 150 -5.24 -18.89 1.19
CA SER A 150 -5.33 -18.47 -0.20
C SER A 150 -4.47 -19.32 -1.13
N ARG A 151 -5.04 -19.72 -2.28
CA ARG A 151 -4.32 -20.31 -3.43
C ARG A 151 -3.37 -19.30 -4.06
N TYR A 152 -3.73 -18.03 -3.98
CA TYR A 152 -3.04 -16.90 -4.60
C TYR A 152 -2.15 -16.17 -3.58
N PRO A 153 -1.08 -15.48 -4.02
CA PRO A 153 -0.18 -14.76 -3.13
C PRO A 153 -0.92 -13.78 -2.20
N ILE A 154 -0.62 -13.85 -0.91
CA ILE A 154 -1.01 -12.84 0.07
C ILE A 154 0.06 -11.76 0.03
N LEU A 155 -0.28 -10.57 -0.45
CA LEU A 155 0.60 -9.40 -0.57
C LEU A 155 0.78 -8.69 0.77
N ASP A 156 -0.29 -8.65 1.57
CA ASP A 156 -0.31 -8.08 2.91
C ASP A 156 -1.36 -8.82 3.75
N ALA A 157 -1.11 -9.00 5.04
CA ALA A 157 -2.07 -9.59 5.97
C ALA A 157 -1.74 -9.21 7.40
N GLY A 158 -2.79 -9.22 8.23
CA GLY A 158 -2.68 -8.87 9.64
C GLY A 158 -4.00 -9.06 10.35
N GLU A 159 -4.10 -8.47 11.54
CA GLU A 159 -5.31 -8.44 12.33
C GLU A 159 -5.67 -7.01 12.72
N TRP A 160 -6.96 -6.75 12.75
CA TRP A 160 -7.51 -5.52 13.27
C TRP A 160 -8.24 -5.82 14.57
N ASP A 161 -7.78 -5.17 15.63
CA ASP A 161 -8.33 -5.30 16.99
C ASP A 161 -9.85 -5.15 17.03
N ASP A 162 -10.53 -6.12 17.64
CA ASP A 162 -11.95 -6.03 18.00
C ASP A 162 -12.10 -5.44 19.40
N PRO A 163 -12.51 -4.17 19.54
CA PRO A 163 -12.57 -3.53 20.85
C PRO A 163 -13.72 -4.05 21.74
N TYR A 164 -14.57 -4.96 21.23
CA TYR A 164 -15.73 -5.49 21.95
C TYR A 164 -15.54 -6.93 22.44
N VAL A 165 -14.49 -7.60 21.99
CA VAL A 165 -14.21 -9.00 22.31
C VAL A 165 -12.69 -9.19 22.43
N ASP A 166 -12.23 -9.83 23.50
CA ASP A 166 -10.80 -9.97 23.82
C ASP A 166 -10.16 -11.29 23.33
N ASN A 167 -10.95 -12.22 22.79
CA ASN A 167 -10.51 -13.58 22.51
C ASN A 167 -10.36 -13.93 21.02
N ARG A 168 -10.59 -12.94 20.14
CA ARG A 168 -10.40 -12.96 18.67
C ARG A 168 -10.53 -11.55 18.11
N ASP A 169 -9.97 -11.34 16.93
CA ASP A 169 -9.95 -10.05 16.24
C ASP A 169 -10.59 -10.17 14.84
N PHE A 170 -10.28 -9.24 13.93
CA PHE A 170 -10.60 -9.37 12.51
C PHE A 170 -9.34 -9.62 11.69
N ALA A 171 -9.13 -10.86 11.24
CA ALA A 171 -8.04 -11.19 10.32
C ALA A 171 -8.32 -10.64 8.92
N TYR A 172 -7.37 -9.90 8.33
CA TYR A 172 -7.46 -9.39 6.97
C TYR A 172 -6.32 -9.93 6.08
N ALA A 173 -6.57 -9.96 4.77
CA ALA A 173 -5.53 -10.17 3.78
C ALA A 173 -5.83 -9.42 2.48
N ARG A 174 -4.79 -8.87 1.86
CA ARG A 174 -4.76 -8.38 0.48
C ARG A 174 -4.13 -9.46 -0.41
N ILE A 175 -4.87 -9.92 -1.41
CA ILE A 175 -4.55 -11.10 -2.20
C ILE A 175 -4.45 -10.71 -3.68
N ASP A 176 -3.34 -11.10 -4.32
CA ASP A 176 -3.11 -10.94 -5.76
C ASP A 176 -3.86 -12.02 -6.53
N ILE A 177 -5.14 -11.78 -6.84
CA ILE A 177 -5.95 -12.69 -7.65
C ILE A 177 -5.80 -12.33 -9.14
N PRO A 178 -6.06 -13.27 -10.07
CA PRO A 178 -6.06 -12.95 -11.49
C PRO A 178 -7.03 -11.81 -11.79
N GLY A 179 -6.59 -10.91 -12.67
CA GLY A 179 -7.32 -9.72 -13.07
C GLY A 179 -6.67 -8.43 -12.55
N PRO A 180 -7.21 -7.26 -12.94
CA PRO A 180 -6.53 -5.98 -12.76
C PRO A 180 -6.59 -5.42 -11.31
N ARG A 181 -7.15 -6.17 -10.35
CA ARG A 181 -7.47 -5.67 -9.00
C ARG A 181 -7.21 -6.74 -7.96
N ASP A 182 -6.59 -6.32 -6.87
CA ASP A 182 -6.41 -7.17 -5.71
C ASP A 182 -7.74 -7.46 -5.02
N LEU A 183 -7.79 -8.61 -4.35
CA LEU A 183 -8.88 -8.99 -3.46
C LEU A 183 -8.48 -8.77 -2.01
N TRP A 184 -9.20 -7.89 -1.34
CA TRP A 184 -9.19 -7.82 0.11
C TRP A 184 -10.25 -8.74 0.70
N VAL A 185 -9.85 -9.53 1.69
CA VAL A 185 -10.78 -10.34 2.49
C VAL A 185 -10.63 -10.02 3.97
N VAL A 186 -11.74 -10.04 4.70
CA VAL A 186 -11.77 -9.96 6.16
C VAL A 186 -12.53 -11.16 6.71
N SER A 187 -11.86 -11.95 7.54
CA SER A 187 -12.45 -13.06 8.28
C SER A 187 -12.98 -12.57 9.62
N VAL A 188 -14.26 -12.87 9.90
CA VAL A 188 -14.93 -12.41 11.13
C VAL A 188 -15.55 -13.56 11.92
N HIS A 189 -15.55 -13.41 13.23
CA HIS A 189 -16.32 -14.24 14.15
C HIS A 189 -16.98 -13.29 15.16
N LEU A 190 -18.23 -12.89 14.92
CA LEU A 190 -18.88 -11.85 15.72
C LEU A 190 -19.50 -12.41 17.01
N LEU A 191 -19.75 -11.56 18.00
CA LEU A 191 -20.24 -12.01 19.31
C LEU A 191 -21.64 -12.67 19.26
N THR A 192 -21.79 -13.76 20.01
CA THR A 192 -23.03 -14.57 20.06
C THR A 192 -24.18 -13.91 20.82
N SER A 193 -23.88 -13.13 21.87
CA SER A 193 -24.85 -12.80 22.92
C SER A 193 -25.71 -11.55 22.68
N SER A 194 -25.35 -10.66 21.76
CA SER A 194 -26.02 -9.36 21.59
C SER A 194 -25.95 -8.84 20.15
N ALA A 195 -27.12 -8.67 19.52
CA ALA A 195 -27.24 -8.02 18.21
C ALA A 195 -26.71 -6.57 18.23
N GLY A 196 -26.83 -5.88 19.37
CA GLY A 196 -26.28 -4.54 19.55
C GLY A 196 -24.75 -4.53 19.53
N THR A 197 -24.11 -5.53 20.18
CA THR A 197 -22.65 -5.65 20.18
C THR A 197 -22.13 -6.01 18.79
N ARG A 198 -22.79 -6.95 18.08
CA ARG A 198 -22.44 -7.25 16.69
C ARG A 198 -22.52 -6.05 15.77
N ASN A 199 -23.49 -5.16 15.99
CA ASN A 199 -23.56 -3.91 15.25
C ASN A 199 -22.41 -2.95 15.59
N ASN A 200 -21.94 -2.94 16.83
CA ASN A 200 -20.77 -2.15 17.23
C ASN A 200 -19.48 -2.73 16.62
N GLU A 201 -19.29 -4.05 16.65
CA GLU A 201 -18.22 -4.78 15.94
C GLU A 201 -18.23 -4.42 14.44
N ALA A 202 -19.41 -4.48 13.80
CA ALA A 202 -19.58 -4.10 12.40
C ALA A 202 -19.22 -2.63 12.12
N ASN A 203 -19.58 -1.70 13.00
CA ASN A 203 -19.22 -0.28 12.85
C ASN A 203 -17.71 -0.08 12.93
N SER A 204 -17.05 -0.70 13.91
CA SER A 204 -15.59 -0.69 14.05
C SER A 204 -14.92 -1.20 12.77
N LEU A 205 -15.38 -2.36 12.26
CA LEU A 205 -14.81 -2.95 11.07
C LEU A 205 -15.05 -2.09 9.81
N VAL A 206 -16.25 -1.52 9.62
CA VAL A 206 -16.53 -0.63 8.49
C VAL A 206 -15.59 0.58 8.47
N GLN A 207 -15.34 1.20 9.63
CA GLN A 207 -14.41 2.32 9.73
C GLN A 207 -12.97 1.92 9.32
N ARG A 208 -12.51 0.75 9.76
CA ARG A 208 -11.19 0.23 9.40
C ARG A 208 -11.09 -0.10 7.91
N ILE A 209 -12.13 -0.71 7.33
CA ILE A 209 -12.20 -0.98 5.89
C ILE A 209 -12.11 0.33 5.10
N GLN A 210 -12.91 1.32 5.44
CA GLN A 210 -12.91 2.62 4.75
C GLN A 210 -11.59 3.38 4.86
N ALA A 211 -10.86 3.19 5.97
CA ALA A 211 -9.56 3.82 6.18
C ALA A 211 -8.40 3.14 5.45
N ASN A 212 -8.47 1.82 5.22
CA ASN A 212 -7.32 1.02 4.78
C ASN A 212 -7.47 0.41 3.38
N ILE A 213 -8.70 0.19 2.89
CA ILE A 213 -8.95 -0.52 1.64
C ILE A 213 -9.28 0.46 0.52
N PRO A 214 -8.51 0.48 -0.60
CA PRO A 214 -8.83 1.32 -1.76
C PRO A 214 -10.21 0.98 -2.33
N ALA A 215 -11.03 2.00 -2.60
CA ALA A 215 -12.38 1.81 -3.14
C ALA A 215 -12.42 1.11 -4.52
N GLY A 216 -11.29 1.08 -5.23
CA GLY A 216 -11.13 0.39 -6.51
C GLY A 216 -10.97 -1.13 -6.40
N ASP A 217 -10.52 -1.64 -5.25
CA ASP A 217 -10.18 -3.05 -5.08
C ASP A 217 -11.44 -3.92 -4.82
N PHE A 218 -11.29 -5.23 -5.00
CA PHE A 218 -12.34 -6.16 -4.58
C PHE A 218 -12.32 -6.34 -3.07
N LEU A 219 -13.50 -6.48 -2.47
CA LEU A 219 -13.65 -6.68 -1.04
C LEU A 219 -14.65 -7.80 -0.76
N ALA A 220 -14.27 -8.69 0.15
CA ALA A 220 -15.17 -9.65 0.80
C ALA A 220 -15.06 -9.57 2.34
N ILE A 221 -16.19 -9.66 3.02
CA ILE A 221 -16.28 -9.91 4.46
C ILE A 221 -16.97 -11.25 4.63
N GLY A 222 -16.33 -12.19 5.31
CA GLY A 222 -16.88 -13.52 5.45
C GLY A 222 -16.56 -14.15 6.78
N GLY A 223 -17.47 -14.99 7.25
CA GLY A 223 -17.28 -15.75 8.47
C GLY A 223 -18.57 -15.96 9.24
N ASP A 224 -18.43 -16.21 10.54
CA ASP A 224 -19.53 -16.40 11.46
C ASP A 224 -19.98 -15.06 12.02
N PHE A 225 -21.13 -14.58 11.58
CA PHE A 225 -21.69 -13.32 12.04
C PHE A 225 -22.56 -13.52 13.28
N ASN A 226 -22.83 -14.77 13.70
CA ASN A 226 -23.74 -15.11 14.79
C ASN A 226 -25.12 -14.44 14.73
N SER A 227 -25.56 -14.07 13.52
CA SER A 227 -26.79 -13.30 13.33
C SER A 227 -28.03 -14.19 13.38
N ASP A 228 -29.00 -13.81 14.20
CA ASP A 228 -30.27 -14.49 14.33
C ASP A 228 -31.19 -14.23 13.14
N THR A 229 -31.14 -13.02 12.56
CA THR A 229 -31.91 -12.65 11.38
C THR A 229 -31.13 -11.73 10.45
N ARG A 230 -31.50 -11.72 9.17
CA ARG A 230 -30.94 -10.79 8.17
C ARG A 230 -31.45 -9.35 8.30
N SER A 231 -32.26 -9.06 9.31
CA SER A 231 -32.77 -7.71 9.61
C SER A 231 -32.03 -7.05 10.78
N GLU A 232 -31.02 -7.71 11.34
CA GLU A 232 -30.16 -7.10 12.35
C GLU A 232 -29.39 -5.90 11.81
N SER A 233 -29.20 -4.88 12.65
CA SER A 233 -28.58 -3.61 12.27
C SER A 233 -27.18 -3.75 11.68
N LEU A 234 -26.44 -4.80 12.05
CA LEU A 234 -25.11 -5.09 11.48
C LEU A 234 -25.14 -5.17 9.95
N PHE A 235 -26.23 -5.67 9.33
CA PHE A 235 -26.34 -5.76 7.87
C PHE A 235 -26.58 -4.38 7.24
N SER A 236 -27.29 -3.48 7.92
CA SER A 236 -27.38 -2.08 7.50
C SER A 236 -26.03 -1.39 7.61
N THR A 237 -25.26 -1.67 8.67
CA THR A 237 -23.91 -1.15 8.84
C THR A 237 -22.96 -1.64 7.75
N PHE A 238 -22.87 -2.95 7.52
CA PHE A 238 -22.02 -3.52 6.47
C PHE A 238 -22.43 -3.09 5.05
N SER A 239 -23.70 -2.71 4.84
CA SER A 239 -24.17 -2.22 3.52
C SER A 239 -23.41 -1.00 3.00
N GLN A 240 -22.68 -0.30 3.88
CA GLN A 240 -21.81 0.83 3.52
C GLN A 240 -20.59 0.42 2.67
N VAL A 241 -20.16 -0.85 2.74
CA VAL A 241 -18.94 -1.34 2.06
C VAL A 241 -19.16 -2.62 1.25
N VAL A 242 -20.19 -3.42 1.57
CA VAL A 242 -20.52 -4.67 0.89
C VAL A 242 -22.01 -4.81 0.62
N SER A 243 -22.38 -5.65 -0.35
CA SER A 243 -23.78 -5.98 -0.63
C SER A 243 -24.31 -7.01 0.38
N THR A 244 -25.37 -6.64 1.11
CA THR A 244 -26.09 -7.50 2.06
C THR A 244 -27.43 -8.01 1.54
N SER A 245 -27.79 -7.64 0.31
CA SER A 245 -29.06 -8.01 -0.32
C SER A 245 -29.05 -9.41 -0.91
N SER A 246 -30.26 -9.97 -1.04
CA SER A 246 -30.55 -11.22 -1.71
C SER A 246 -30.13 -11.20 -3.21
N PRO A 247 -30.04 -12.36 -3.89
CA PRO A 247 -30.27 -13.71 -3.39
C PRO A 247 -29.16 -14.21 -2.44
N TYR A 248 -29.54 -15.06 -1.49
CA TYR A 248 -28.62 -15.65 -0.51
C TYR A 248 -28.20 -17.06 -0.94
N PRO A 249 -26.97 -17.49 -0.59
CA PRO A 249 -26.57 -18.89 -0.71
C PRO A 249 -27.58 -19.82 -0.05
N ALA A 250 -27.77 -21.00 -0.63
CA ALA A 250 -28.66 -22.03 -0.11
C ALA A 250 -28.00 -23.41 -0.14
N ASP A 251 -28.45 -24.31 0.73
CA ASP A 251 -28.08 -25.72 0.61
C ASP A 251 -28.84 -26.41 -0.54
N ARG A 252 -28.60 -27.70 -0.70
CA ARG A 252 -29.23 -28.52 -1.75
C ARG A 252 -30.77 -28.48 -1.73
N ASN A 253 -31.37 -28.24 -0.58
CA ASN A 253 -32.83 -28.21 -0.40
C ASN A 253 -33.38 -26.78 -0.45
N GLY A 254 -32.56 -25.78 -0.77
CA GLY A 254 -32.97 -24.38 -0.84
C GLY A 254 -33.01 -23.67 0.51
N ASN A 255 -32.47 -24.27 1.59
CA ASN A 255 -32.41 -23.59 2.88
C ASN A 255 -31.21 -22.63 2.93
N VAL A 256 -31.52 -21.37 3.21
CA VAL A 256 -30.57 -20.24 3.24
C VAL A 256 -29.97 -19.97 4.62
N ASN A 257 -30.35 -20.72 5.66
CA ASN A 257 -29.75 -20.62 6.99
C ASN A 257 -28.48 -21.46 7.06
N THR A 258 -27.68 -21.30 8.11
CA THR A 258 -26.32 -21.86 8.18
C THR A 258 -25.99 -22.54 9.50
N ASN A 259 -26.74 -22.28 10.58
CA ASN A 259 -26.51 -22.96 11.86
C ASN A 259 -26.92 -24.46 11.83
N ALA A 260 -26.52 -25.23 12.84
CA ALA A 260 -26.72 -26.69 12.91
C ALA A 260 -28.18 -27.12 12.74
N SER A 261 -29.13 -26.41 13.37
CA SER A 261 -30.58 -26.65 13.25
C SER A 261 -31.21 -26.04 12.00
N ARG A 262 -30.44 -25.33 11.18
CA ARG A 262 -30.87 -24.67 9.94
C ARG A 262 -31.99 -23.64 10.11
N SER A 263 -31.99 -22.94 11.24
CA SER A 263 -33.00 -21.94 11.63
C SER A 263 -32.49 -20.50 11.64
N LYS A 264 -31.17 -20.28 11.52
CA LYS A 264 -30.56 -18.95 11.60
C LYS A 264 -29.42 -18.76 10.58
N PRO A 265 -29.25 -17.56 10.02
CA PRO A 265 -28.19 -17.24 9.06
C PRO A 265 -26.93 -16.77 9.81
N TYR A 266 -26.21 -17.67 10.47
CA TYR A 266 -24.98 -17.34 11.20
C TYR A 266 -23.86 -16.93 10.25
N ASP A 267 -23.58 -17.76 9.26
CA ASP A 267 -22.44 -17.58 8.36
C ASP A 267 -22.77 -16.84 7.07
N HIS A 268 -21.85 -15.97 6.61
CA HIS A 268 -22.02 -15.16 5.40
C HIS A 268 -20.71 -15.03 4.59
N VAL A 269 -20.87 -14.75 3.30
CA VAL A 269 -19.84 -14.14 2.44
C VAL A 269 -20.51 -12.94 1.76
N LEU A 270 -20.14 -11.74 2.20
CA LEU A 270 -20.62 -10.46 1.68
C LEU A 270 -19.51 -9.84 0.84
N VAL A 271 -19.85 -9.25 -0.30
CA VAL A 271 -18.87 -8.70 -1.25
C VAL A 271 -19.26 -7.32 -1.72
N ASN A 272 -18.29 -6.45 -2.02
CA ASN A 272 -18.56 -5.12 -2.57
C ASN A 272 -19.18 -5.20 -3.97
N SER A 273 -19.74 -4.08 -4.45
CA SER A 273 -20.39 -4.03 -5.77
C SER A 273 -19.45 -4.40 -6.91
N GLY A 274 -18.17 -4.04 -6.80
CA GLY A 274 -17.13 -4.39 -7.76
C GLY A 274 -17.00 -5.90 -7.94
N LEU A 275 -16.81 -6.65 -6.86
CA LEU A 275 -16.71 -8.10 -6.93
C LEU A 275 -18.07 -8.77 -7.21
N ARG A 276 -19.17 -8.20 -6.69
CA ARG A 276 -20.52 -8.72 -6.91
C ARG A 276 -20.90 -8.79 -8.39
N ALA A 277 -20.40 -7.85 -9.21
CA ALA A 277 -20.62 -7.82 -10.65
C ALA A 277 -20.12 -9.08 -11.37
N TYR A 278 -19.13 -9.77 -10.79
CA TYR A 278 -18.53 -10.98 -11.33
C TYR A 278 -19.08 -12.27 -10.71
N GLN A 279 -20.04 -12.17 -9.79
CA GLN A 279 -20.60 -13.35 -9.13
C GLN A 279 -21.31 -14.24 -10.15
N THR A 280 -20.99 -15.53 -10.13
CA THR A 280 -21.63 -16.56 -10.95
C THR A 280 -22.25 -17.64 -10.05
N ALA A 281 -22.94 -18.60 -10.67
CA ALA A 281 -23.41 -19.78 -9.96
C ALA A 281 -22.22 -20.56 -9.39
N THR A 282 -22.34 -21.00 -8.14
CA THR A 282 -21.34 -21.91 -7.57
C THR A 282 -21.52 -23.30 -8.16
N VAL A 283 -20.49 -23.81 -8.84
CA VAL A 283 -20.56 -25.10 -9.56
C VAL A 283 -19.58 -26.11 -8.98
N ILE A 284 -20.09 -27.23 -8.47
CA ILE A 284 -19.28 -28.34 -7.94
C ILE A 284 -19.74 -29.63 -8.61
N GLY A 285 -18.85 -30.28 -9.36
CA GLY A 285 -19.24 -31.42 -10.19
C GLY A 285 -20.34 -31.04 -11.18
N SER A 286 -21.48 -31.72 -11.11
CA SER A 286 -22.67 -31.43 -11.91
C SER A 286 -23.68 -30.53 -11.19
N SER A 287 -23.49 -30.25 -9.90
CA SER A 287 -24.37 -29.39 -9.10
C SER A 287 -24.06 -27.91 -9.31
N SER A 288 -25.12 -27.09 -9.38
CA SER A 288 -25.03 -25.64 -9.57
C SER A 288 -25.97 -24.90 -8.61
N PHE A 289 -25.46 -23.84 -7.99
CA PHE A 289 -26.17 -23.03 -6.99
C PHE A 289 -26.09 -21.55 -7.38
N SER A 290 -27.19 -20.99 -7.88
CA SER A 290 -27.22 -19.67 -8.53
C SER A 290 -26.79 -18.50 -7.63
N ALA A 291 -27.03 -18.59 -6.33
CA ALA A 291 -26.74 -17.54 -5.35
C ALA A 291 -25.52 -17.84 -4.45
N GLY A 292 -24.85 -18.97 -4.68
CA GLY A 292 -23.88 -19.55 -3.77
C GLY A 292 -24.43 -20.78 -3.05
N LEU A 293 -23.52 -21.52 -2.41
CA LEU A 293 -23.81 -22.76 -1.71
C LEU A 293 -23.68 -22.56 -0.19
N VAL A 294 -24.70 -22.99 0.56
CA VAL A 294 -24.52 -23.37 1.96
C VAL A 294 -24.11 -24.84 2.00
N LEU A 295 -22.86 -25.11 2.37
CA LEU A 295 -22.33 -26.46 2.37
C LEU A 295 -22.82 -27.21 3.62
N ASP A 296 -23.88 -27.98 3.43
CA ASP A 296 -24.37 -28.92 4.43
C ASP A 296 -24.30 -30.35 3.86
N THR A 297 -23.30 -31.11 4.29
CA THR A 297 -23.03 -32.47 3.80
C THR A 297 -24.16 -33.45 4.12
N ARG A 298 -25.05 -33.14 5.08
CA ARG A 298 -26.23 -33.98 5.41
C ARG A 298 -27.22 -34.05 4.25
N VAL A 299 -27.31 -32.96 3.48
CA VAL A 299 -28.26 -32.79 2.39
C VAL A 299 -27.59 -32.61 1.03
N TYR A 300 -26.28 -32.38 0.99
CA TYR A 300 -25.53 -32.28 -0.25
C TYR A 300 -25.57 -33.62 -1.01
N SER A 301 -25.99 -33.59 -2.27
CA SER A 301 -26.12 -34.78 -3.11
C SER A 301 -25.90 -34.45 -4.60
N PRO A 302 -25.14 -35.30 -5.34
CA PRO A 302 -24.47 -36.50 -4.86
C PRO A 302 -23.22 -36.17 -4.03
N ILE A 303 -23.08 -36.78 -2.84
CA ILE A 303 -21.97 -36.51 -1.90
C ILE A 303 -20.59 -36.78 -2.51
N SER A 304 -20.51 -37.67 -3.51
CA SER A 304 -19.29 -37.99 -4.24
C SER A 304 -18.68 -36.79 -4.99
N GLU A 305 -19.46 -35.76 -5.31
CA GLU A 305 -18.94 -34.53 -5.94
C GLU A 305 -17.98 -33.75 -5.04
N ILE A 306 -18.09 -33.94 -3.72
CA ILE A 306 -17.24 -33.30 -2.72
C ILE A 306 -16.40 -34.33 -1.96
N SER A 307 -16.06 -35.46 -2.58
CA SER A 307 -15.13 -36.43 -2.00
C SER A 307 -13.79 -35.75 -1.67
N PRO A 308 -13.20 -35.99 -0.47
CA PRO A 308 -13.50 -37.07 0.47
C PRO A 308 -14.56 -36.76 1.53
N ALA A 309 -15.28 -35.64 1.45
CA ALA A 309 -16.36 -35.35 2.40
C ALA A 309 -17.45 -36.42 2.35
N VAL A 310 -18.03 -36.70 3.52
CA VAL A 310 -19.09 -37.68 3.71
C VAL A 310 -20.31 -37.02 4.36
N SER A 311 -21.48 -37.65 4.24
CA SER A 311 -22.74 -37.06 4.69
C SER A 311 -22.84 -36.86 6.20
N SER A 312 -21.99 -37.52 6.98
CA SER A 312 -21.93 -37.37 8.43
C SER A 312 -21.08 -36.18 8.88
N ASP A 313 -20.30 -35.53 8.01
CA ASP A 313 -19.35 -34.49 8.42
C ASP A 313 -20.07 -33.30 9.05
N SER A 314 -21.18 -32.84 8.46
CA SER A 314 -22.04 -31.77 8.99
C SER A 314 -22.94 -32.20 10.16
N ASN A 315 -22.91 -33.49 10.51
CA ASN A 315 -23.58 -34.08 11.68
C ASN A 315 -22.60 -34.43 12.80
N ALA A 316 -21.33 -34.05 12.68
CA ALA A 316 -20.34 -34.33 13.69
C ALA A 316 -20.69 -33.65 15.02
N SER A 317 -20.22 -34.26 16.11
CA SER A 317 -20.47 -33.76 17.46
C SER A 317 -20.07 -32.29 17.54
N ASN A 318 -20.97 -31.43 18.00
CA ASN A 318 -20.80 -29.99 18.18
C ASN A 318 -20.39 -29.18 16.93
N MET A 319 -20.63 -29.69 15.71
CA MET A 319 -20.56 -28.81 14.55
C MET A 319 -21.78 -27.89 14.54
N GLN A 320 -21.57 -26.59 14.74
CA GLN A 320 -22.64 -25.61 14.94
C GLN A 320 -23.00 -24.79 13.69
N HIS A 321 -22.14 -24.77 12.67
CA HIS A 321 -22.22 -23.85 11.54
C HIS A 321 -21.94 -24.57 10.21
N MET A 322 -22.33 -23.94 9.10
CA MET A 322 -22.14 -24.45 7.74
C MET A 322 -21.41 -23.42 6.90
N ALA A 323 -20.47 -23.90 6.10
CA ALA A 323 -19.69 -23.00 5.26
C ALA A 323 -20.55 -22.36 4.15
N ILE A 324 -20.18 -21.13 3.80
CA ILE A 324 -20.75 -20.41 2.66
C ILE A 324 -19.73 -20.37 1.53
N ILE A 325 -20.14 -20.75 0.32
CA ILE A 325 -19.29 -20.74 -0.87
C ILE A 325 -19.92 -19.85 -1.94
N LYS A 326 -19.11 -19.00 -2.57
CA LYS A 326 -19.48 -18.19 -3.73
C LYS A 326 -18.39 -18.26 -4.80
N ASP A 327 -18.80 -18.32 -6.06
CA ASP A 327 -17.92 -18.32 -7.22
C ASP A 327 -18.02 -16.99 -7.97
N PHE A 328 -16.89 -16.54 -8.48
CA PHE A 328 -16.74 -15.33 -9.26
C PHE A 328 -15.98 -15.65 -10.54
N LEU A 329 -16.43 -15.13 -11.69
CA LEU A 329 -15.70 -15.19 -12.95
C LEU A 329 -14.97 -13.87 -13.12
N ILE A 330 -13.71 -13.83 -12.67
CA ILE A 330 -12.87 -12.65 -12.76
C ILE A 330 -12.18 -12.66 -14.12
N PRO A 331 -12.15 -11.54 -14.88
CA PRO A 331 -11.41 -11.48 -16.11
C PRO A 331 -9.97 -11.91 -15.85
N ALA A 332 -9.41 -12.81 -16.67
CA ALA A 332 -7.99 -13.11 -16.60
C ALA A 332 -7.18 -11.82 -16.73
N ASP A 333 -5.95 -11.86 -16.22
CA ASP A 333 -4.96 -10.84 -16.53
C ASP A 333 -4.92 -10.63 -18.04
N ASP A 334 -4.90 -9.37 -18.45
CA ASP A 334 -4.66 -9.03 -19.84
C ASP A 334 -3.22 -9.43 -20.19
N THR A 335 -3.07 -10.66 -20.67
CA THR A 335 -1.81 -11.17 -21.18
C THR A 335 -1.53 -10.66 -22.60
N THR A 336 -2.42 -9.84 -23.18
CA THR A 336 -2.01 -9.09 -24.35
C THR A 336 -0.96 -8.08 -23.90
N PRO A 337 0.24 -8.09 -24.52
CA PRO A 337 1.25 -7.10 -24.22
C PRO A 337 0.59 -5.73 -24.36
N PRO A 338 0.76 -4.83 -23.37
CA PRO A 338 0.15 -3.53 -23.45
C PRO A 338 0.47 -2.93 -24.82
N THR A 339 -0.54 -2.45 -25.54
CA THR A 339 -0.33 -1.94 -26.91
C THR A 339 0.53 -0.67 -26.93
N GLY A 340 0.96 -0.17 -25.78
CA GLY A 340 1.89 0.93 -25.61
C GLY A 340 3.04 0.63 -24.65
N SER A 341 4.02 1.53 -24.63
CA SER A 341 5.18 1.46 -23.74
C SER A 341 5.46 2.85 -23.16
N VAL A 342 6.02 2.86 -21.95
CA VAL A 342 6.56 4.04 -21.28
C VAL A 342 7.93 3.66 -20.73
N THR A 343 8.87 4.60 -20.70
CA THR A 343 10.17 4.41 -20.05
C THR A 343 10.57 5.70 -19.34
N VAL A 344 10.90 5.60 -18.05
CA VAL A 344 11.47 6.68 -17.26
C VAL A 344 12.89 6.94 -17.73
N VAL A 345 13.16 8.17 -18.15
CA VAL A 345 14.49 8.60 -18.59
C VAL A 345 15.24 9.29 -17.46
N ALA A 346 14.58 10.18 -16.71
CA ALA A 346 15.16 10.82 -15.53
C ALA A 346 14.06 11.29 -14.55
N PRO A 347 14.30 11.27 -13.22
CA PRO A 347 15.46 10.64 -12.58
C PRO A 347 15.39 9.12 -12.73
N ASN A 348 16.54 8.48 -12.94
CA ASN A 348 16.62 7.02 -13.13
C ASN A 348 17.50 6.31 -12.09
N GLY A 349 18.07 7.07 -11.15
CA GLY A 349 18.75 6.59 -9.96
C GLY A 349 20.16 7.16 -9.79
N GLY A 350 20.55 7.37 -8.53
CA GLY A 350 21.85 7.92 -8.13
C GLY A 350 21.94 9.44 -8.13
N GLU A 351 20.91 10.16 -8.61
CA GLU A 351 20.86 11.61 -8.51
C GLU A 351 20.71 12.06 -7.05
N SER A 352 21.18 13.28 -6.72
CA SER A 352 20.95 13.92 -5.43
C SER A 352 20.33 15.30 -5.65
N TRP A 353 19.09 15.46 -5.23
CA TRP A 353 18.29 16.66 -5.42
C TRP A 353 18.03 17.37 -4.11
N VAL A 354 17.97 18.70 -4.16
CA VAL A 354 17.69 19.51 -2.97
C VAL A 354 16.18 19.62 -2.81
N GLY A 355 15.67 19.38 -1.60
CA GLY A 355 14.27 19.54 -1.25
C GLY A 355 13.79 20.96 -1.56
N GLY A 356 12.59 21.09 -2.12
CA GLY A 356 12.01 22.37 -2.53
C GLY A 356 12.53 22.93 -3.86
N SER A 357 13.56 22.33 -4.46
CA SER A 357 14.07 22.76 -5.78
C SER A 357 13.25 22.17 -6.95
N SER A 358 13.31 22.84 -8.10
CA SER A 358 12.62 22.40 -9.32
C SER A 358 13.55 21.59 -10.23
N HIS A 359 13.12 20.39 -10.60
CA HIS A 359 13.82 19.46 -11.47
C HIS A 359 12.91 18.94 -12.59
N THR A 360 13.52 18.41 -13.65
CA THR A 360 12.76 17.83 -14.77
C THR A 360 12.66 16.31 -14.64
N LEU A 361 11.43 15.82 -14.60
CA LEU A 361 11.11 14.40 -14.82
C LEU A 361 10.93 14.19 -16.33
N SER A 362 11.56 13.19 -16.92
CA SER A 362 11.46 12.88 -18.35
C SER A 362 11.20 11.41 -18.64
N TRP A 363 10.52 11.15 -19.76
CA TRP A 363 10.12 9.82 -20.19
C TRP A 363 10.06 9.71 -21.72
N THR A 364 10.08 8.47 -22.22
CA THR A 364 9.67 8.14 -23.59
C THR A 364 8.37 7.34 -23.55
N ALA A 365 7.49 7.52 -24.53
CA ALA A 365 6.24 6.78 -24.62
C ALA A 365 5.88 6.42 -26.08
N SER A 366 5.21 5.28 -26.28
CA SER A 366 4.67 4.84 -27.57
C SER A 366 3.26 4.31 -27.38
N ASN A 367 2.33 4.69 -28.27
CA ASN A 367 0.90 4.36 -28.20
C ASN A 367 0.25 4.70 -26.84
N VAL A 368 0.69 5.79 -26.22
CA VAL A 368 0.12 6.34 -24.98
C VAL A 368 -0.26 7.80 -25.24
N THR A 369 -1.48 8.19 -24.88
CA THR A 369 -1.96 9.57 -25.08
C THR A 369 -1.54 10.49 -23.94
N ASN A 370 -1.78 10.05 -22.70
CA ASN A 370 -1.44 10.79 -21.49
C ASN A 370 -0.77 9.86 -20.48
N VAL A 371 0.16 10.40 -19.71
CA VAL A 371 0.82 9.70 -18.60
C VAL A 371 0.41 10.29 -17.25
N LYS A 372 0.35 9.42 -16.25
CA LYS A 372 0.31 9.76 -14.82
C LYS A 372 1.73 9.71 -14.28
N LEU A 373 2.10 10.72 -13.48
CA LEU A 373 3.41 10.90 -12.87
C LEU A 373 3.27 10.79 -11.35
N GLU A 374 4.09 9.94 -10.73
CA GLU A 374 4.07 9.68 -9.27
C GLU A 374 5.50 9.62 -8.71
N TYR A 375 5.66 9.89 -7.42
CA TYR A 375 6.90 9.69 -6.67
C TYR A 375 6.66 8.95 -5.36
N THR A 376 7.72 8.38 -4.79
CA THR A 376 7.73 7.80 -3.44
C THR A 376 8.95 8.33 -2.68
N LEU A 377 8.85 8.42 -1.35
CA LEU A 377 9.96 8.78 -0.45
C LEU A 377 10.42 7.60 0.42
N ASP A 378 9.62 6.55 0.53
CA ASP A 378 9.85 5.38 1.38
C ASP A 378 10.03 4.08 0.56
N GLY A 379 9.76 4.13 -0.75
CA GLY A 379 9.79 2.99 -1.67
C GLY A 379 8.47 2.21 -1.73
N SER A 380 7.47 2.56 -0.94
CA SER A 380 6.19 1.83 -0.82
C SER A 380 4.97 2.71 -1.10
N THR A 381 4.95 3.92 -0.55
CA THR A 381 3.84 4.87 -0.66
C THR A 381 4.07 5.79 -1.85
N TRP A 382 3.16 5.77 -2.82
CA TRP A 382 3.25 6.57 -4.05
C TRP A 382 2.32 7.78 -3.98
N THR A 383 2.86 8.97 -4.24
CA THR A 383 2.17 10.26 -4.27
C THR A 383 2.11 10.78 -5.70
N VAL A 384 0.95 11.26 -6.14
CA VAL A 384 0.74 11.79 -7.49
C VAL A 384 1.41 13.17 -7.64
N ILE A 385 2.28 13.30 -8.65
CA ILE A 385 2.81 14.59 -9.13
C ILE A 385 1.80 15.21 -10.10
N SER A 386 1.34 14.42 -11.08
CA SER A 386 0.35 14.83 -12.08
C SER A 386 -0.47 13.62 -12.52
N ALA A 387 -1.80 13.74 -12.46
CA ALA A 387 -2.70 12.64 -12.79
C ALA A 387 -2.82 12.38 -14.31
N SER A 388 -2.56 13.38 -15.15
CA SER A 388 -2.68 13.28 -16.61
C SER A 388 -1.86 14.38 -17.28
N THR A 389 -0.79 13.98 -17.96
CA THR A 389 0.11 14.84 -18.72
C THR A 389 0.25 14.29 -20.13
N PRO A 390 0.18 15.10 -21.20
CA PRO A 390 0.36 14.59 -22.57
C PRO A 390 1.65 13.78 -22.69
N ALA A 391 1.55 12.53 -23.12
CA ALA A 391 2.71 11.63 -23.17
C ALA A 391 3.77 12.14 -24.16
N SER A 392 3.33 12.84 -25.21
CA SER A 392 4.17 13.49 -26.22
C SER A 392 5.00 14.67 -25.67
N ALA A 393 4.70 15.19 -24.47
CA ALA A 393 5.53 16.21 -23.84
C ALA A 393 6.92 15.67 -23.47
N GLY A 394 7.02 14.36 -23.19
CA GLY A 394 8.27 13.66 -22.83
C GLY A 394 8.95 14.16 -21.55
N SER A 395 8.38 15.17 -20.89
CA SER A 395 8.97 15.81 -19.72
C SER A 395 7.94 16.61 -18.92
N TYR A 396 8.25 16.82 -17.64
CA TYR A 396 7.45 17.59 -16.68
C TYR A 396 8.37 18.26 -15.66
N THR A 397 8.17 19.56 -15.39
CA THR A 397 8.89 20.28 -14.34
C THR A 397 8.23 19.99 -13.00
N TRP A 398 8.97 19.35 -12.09
CA TRP A 398 8.53 18.93 -10.78
C TRP A 398 9.29 19.68 -9.68
N THR A 399 8.56 20.29 -8.74
CA THR A 399 9.14 20.80 -7.49
C THR A 399 9.25 19.65 -6.49
N VAL A 400 10.47 19.27 -6.16
CA VAL A 400 10.78 18.13 -5.28
C VAL A 400 10.31 18.46 -3.85
N PRO A 401 9.65 17.53 -3.14
CA PRO A 401 9.26 17.72 -1.75
C PRO A 401 10.45 18.09 -0.87
N ASP A 402 10.24 19.00 0.08
CA ASP A 402 11.25 19.36 1.08
C ASP A 402 11.28 18.34 2.22
N THR A 403 11.54 17.08 1.88
CA THR A 403 11.64 15.97 2.84
C THR A 403 12.79 15.08 2.44
N ALA A 404 13.78 14.94 3.32
CA ALA A 404 14.96 14.14 3.04
C ALA A 404 14.59 12.67 2.84
N SER A 405 15.17 12.04 1.81
CA SER A 405 15.00 10.61 1.55
C SER A 405 16.20 10.06 0.79
N SER A 406 16.63 8.84 1.14
CA SER A 406 17.58 8.05 0.36
C SER A 406 16.91 6.93 -0.45
N ALA A 407 15.59 6.85 -0.40
CA ALA A 407 14.78 5.79 -1.01
C ALA A 407 13.85 6.33 -2.11
N ALA A 408 14.03 7.60 -2.52
CA ALA A 408 13.10 8.24 -3.42
C ALA A 408 13.14 7.62 -4.82
N LYS A 409 11.96 7.43 -5.42
CA LYS A 409 11.79 6.93 -6.79
C LYS A 409 10.66 7.66 -7.49
N VAL A 410 10.65 7.62 -8.82
CA VAL A 410 9.53 8.09 -9.64
C VAL A 410 8.92 6.94 -10.44
N ARG A 411 7.65 7.08 -10.80
CA ARG A 411 6.91 6.16 -11.67
C ARG A 411 6.14 6.97 -12.70
N VAL A 412 6.12 6.47 -13.93
CA VAL A 412 5.32 7.00 -15.04
C VAL A 412 4.46 5.87 -15.57
N SER A 413 3.14 6.05 -15.60
CA SER A 413 2.19 5.10 -16.18
C SER A 413 1.33 5.75 -17.25
N ASP A 414 0.75 5.00 -18.17
CA ASP A 414 -0.39 5.49 -18.95
C ASP A 414 -1.53 5.86 -17.98
N ALA A 415 -2.14 7.02 -18.21
CA ALA A 415 -3.22 7.55 -17.38
C ALA A 415 -4.52 6.75 -17.52
N ALA A 416 -4.74 6.07 -18.66
CA ALA A 416 -5.91 5.25 -18.95
C ALA A 416 -5.66 3.74 -18.73
N ASN A 417 -4.40 3.29 -18.77
CA ASN A 417 -4.03 1.89 -18.56
C ASN A 417 -2.78 1.75 -17.68
N THR A 418 -2.96 1.51 -16.39
CA THR A 418 -1.85 1.41 -15.43
C THR A 418 -0.91 0.22 -15.66
N ALA A 419 -1.27 -0.75 -16.52
CA ALA A 419 -0.38 -1.84 -16.91
C ALA A 419 0.75 -1.37 -17.83
N VAL A 420 0.58 -0.26 -18.56
CA VAL A 420 1.68 0.43 -19.25
C VAL A 420 2.35 1.33 -18.22
N THR A 421 3.43 0.88 -17.61
CA THR A 421 4.09 1.62 -16.53
C THR A 421 5.59 1.33 -16.51
N ASP A 422 6.36 2.31 -16.04
CA ASP A 422 7.77 2.16 -15.76
C ASP A 422 8.16 2.93 -14.48
N VAL A 423 9.16 2.41 -13.78
CA VAL A 423 9.67 2.96 -12.51
C VAL A 423 11.15 3.25 -12.67
N SER A 424 11.65 4.32 -12.06
CA SER A 424 13.09 4.61 -12.05
C SER A 424 13.91 3.41 -11.57
N ASN A 425 14.96 3.07 -12.33
CA ASN A 425 15.75 1.86 -12.16
C ASN A 425 16.36 1.74 -10.76
N ALA A 426 16.86 2.84 -10.21
CA ALA A 426 17.34 2.92 -8.84
C ALA A 426 16.75 4.13 -8.10
N ALA A 427 17.01 4.19 -6.78
CA ALA A 427 16.62 5.33 -5.97
C ALA A 427 17.52 6.53 -6.27
N PHE A 428 16.96 7.73 -6.18
CA PHE A 428 17.69 8.99 -6.06
C PHE A 428 17.55 9.51 -4.62
N SER A 429 18.41 10.43 -4.20
CA SER A 429 18.36 11.05 -2.88
C SER A 429 17.78 12.45 -2.92
N ILE A 430 16.98 12.79 -1.91
CA ILE A 430 16.52 14.14 -1.63
C ILE A 430 17.22 14.60 -0.35
N THR A 431 17.88 15.75 -0.39
CA THR A 431 18.55 16.39 0.74
C THR A 431 17.79 17.64 1.15
N THR A 432 17.55 17.89 2.43
CA THR A 432 16.94 19.15 2.90
C THR A 432 17.94 20.30 2.84
N SER A 433 17.49 21.50 2.43
CA SER A 433 18.30 22.73 2.46
C SER A 433 18.23 23.48 3.80
N THR A 434 17.41 23.02 4.75
CA THR A 434 17.27 23.67 6.06
C THR A 434 18.50 23.41 6.94
N PRO A 435 19.29 24.44 7.32
CA PRO A 435 20.19 24.31 8.44
C PRO A 435 19.33 24.09 9.71
N PRO A 436 19.71 23.20 10.63
CA PRO A 436 19.03 23.11 11.92
C PRO A 436 19.08 24.47 12.63
N PRO A 437 18.03 24.87 13.39
CA PRO A 437 18.07 26.09 14.18
C PRO A 437 19.27 26.06 15.13
N ASP A 438 20.19 27.01 14.97
CA ASP A 438 21.33 27.17 15.87
C ASP A 438 20.80 27.73 17.21
N THR A 439 21.03 26.99 18.30
CA THR A 439 20.58 27.38 19.66
C THR A 439 21.57 28.30 20.36
N SER A 440 22.62 28.73 19.67
CA SER A 440 23.62 29.65 20.21
C SER A 440 23.12 31.10 20.29
N THR A 441 23.66 31.84 21.25
CA THR A 441 23.26 33.23 21.52
C THR A 441 23.59 34.15 20.35
N ALA A 442 22.67 35.06 20.04
CA ALA A 442 22.87 36.08 19.02
C ALA A 442 24.09 36.97 19.33
N ILE A 443 24.86 37.34 18.31
CA ILE A 443 25.94 38.31 18.47
C ILE A 443 25.37 39.71 18.74
N THR A 444 26.10 40.52 19.50
CA THR A 444 25.77 41.94 19.76
C THR A 444 26.88 42.88 19.31
N GLN A 445 27.99 42.33 18.83
CA GLN A 445 29.15 43.05 18.32
C GLN A 445 29.81 42.22 17.21
N GLU A 446 30.33 42.89 16.19
CA GLU A 446 31.15 42.26 15.15
C GLU A 446 32.46 41.71 15.73
N THR A 447 33.13 40.87 14.96
CA THR A 447 34.47 40.37 15.25
C THR A 447 35.24 40.27 13.95
N GLU A 448 36.33 41.02 13.87
CA GLU A 448 37.24 40.99 12.74
C GLU A 448 38.13 39.74 12.73
N SER A 449 38.46 39.17 11.56
CA SER A 449 38.08 39.63 10.22
C SER A 449 36.75 39.01 9.72
N ASN A 450 35.84 39.80 9.16
CA ASN A 450 34.57 39.33 8.59
C ASN A 450 34.37 39.74 7.10
N GLU A 451 35.48 39.96 6.39
CA GLU A 451 35.56 40.64 5.08
C GLU A 451 34.95 39.87 3.88
N THR A 452 34.43 38.67 4.11
CA THR A 452 33.87 37.80 3.08
C THR A 452 32.66 37.05 3.59
N ALA A 453 31.78 36.59 2.68
CA ALA A 453 30.66 35.72 3.04
C ALA A 453 31.10 34.45 3.82
N ALA A 454 32.28 33.91 3.53
CA ALA A 454 32.83 32.73 4.22
C ALA A 454 33.28 33.03 5.66
N THR A 455 33.71 34.26 5.93
CA THR A 455 34.13 34.74 7.25
C THR A 455 33.04 35.52 7.97
N ALA A 456 31.83 35.56 7.41
CA ALA A 456 30.71 36.34 7.92
C ALA A 456 30.44 36.05 9.40
N ASN A 457 30.33 37.11 10.18
CA ASN A 457 29.90 37.06 11.57
C ASN A 457 28.45 36.55 11.62
N GLY A 458 28.26 35.32 12.07
CA GLY A 458 26.93 34.73 12.16
C GLY A 458 26.20 35.07 13.43
N ARG A 459 24.97 34.56 13.53
CA ARG A 459 24.12 34.65 14.73
C ARG A 459 23.46 36.00 14.91
N VAL A 460 23.04 36.64 13.83
CA VAL A 460 22.18 37.82 13.95
C VAL A 460 20.75 37.37 14.26
N GLY A 461 20.37 37.41 15.54
CA GLY A 461 19.02 37.05 15.98
C GLY A 461 17.99 38.14 15.70
N ALA A 462 16.72 37.75 15.59
CA ALA A 462 15.62 38.67 15.32
C ALA A 462 15.59 39.85 16.32
N GLY A 463 15.65 41.08 15.79
CA GLY A 463 15.60 42.31 16.58
C GLY A 463 16.84 42.59 17.43
N THR A 464 17.87 41.75 17.36
CA THR A 464 19.14 41.96 18.08
C THR A 464 19.97 43.00 17.34
N SER A 465 20.38 44.04 18.05
CA SER A 465 21.30 45.06 17.54
C SER A 465 22.75 44.59 17.61
N VAL A 466 23.38 44.46 16.45
CA VAL A 466 24.82 44.14 16.31
C VAL A 466 25.58 45.43 16.08
N LYS A 467 26.56 45.72 16.93
CA LYS A 467 27.44 46.90 16.78
C LYS A 467 28.61 46.56 15.87
N GLY A 468 28.88 47.43 14.90
CA GLY A 468 30.03 47.28 14.01
C GLY A 468 30.65 48.59 13.56
N SER A 469 31.71 48.52 12.74
CA SER A 469 32.37 49.69 12.16
C SER A 469 33.15 49.39 10.89
N ILE A 470 32.81 50.12 9.83
CA ILE A 470 33.67 50.25 8.64
C ILE A 470 34.81 51.20 9.00
N SER A 471 35.96 50.64 9.37
CA SER A 471 37.13 51.32 9.91
C SER A 471 38.08 51.86 8.83
N THR A 472 38.05 51.30 7.62
CA THR A 472 38.84 51.78 6.47
C THR A 472 38.00 51.81 5.19
N SER A 473 38.47 52.48 4.14
CA SER A 473 37.74 52.54 2.86
C SER A 473 37.67 51.21 2.11
N THR A 474 38.38 50.17 2.57
CA THR A 474 38.40 48.82 2.00
C THR A 474 37.75 47.77 2.89
N ASP A 475 37.28 48.19 4.06
CA ASP A 475 36.61 47.38 5.07
C ASP A 475 35.17 47.07 4.64
N VAL A 476 34.78 45.81 4.77
CA VAL A 476 33.52 45.22 4.33
C VAL A 476 33.03 44.20 5.36
N ASP A 477 32.03 44.57 6.14
CA ASP A 477 31.48 43.64 7.13
C ASP A 477 30.47 42.67 6.53
N TRP A 478 30.68 41.36 6.69
CA TRP A 478 29.66 40.36 6.39
C TRP A 478 29.05 39.76 7.65
N PHE A 479 27.72 39.62 7.63
CA PHE A 479 26.91 38.96 8.64
C PHE A 479 26.07 37.83 8.04
N LYS A 480 25.72 36.82 8.84
CA LYS A 480 24.79 35.75 8.44
C LYS A 480 23.70 35.46 9.49
N PHE A 481 22.52 35.08 9.03
CA PHE A 481 21.35 34.72 9.84
C PHE A 481 20.54 33.60 9.18
N THR A 482 19.66 32.95 9.94
CA THR A 482 18.80 31.87 9.44
C THR A 482 17.34 32.32 9.38
N VAL A 483 16.65 31.99 8.29
CA VAL A 483 15.19 32.08 8.18
C VAL A 483 14.62 30.68 8.26
N THR A 484 13.82 30.38 9.27
CA THR A 484 13.17 29.06 9.47
C THR A 484 11.76 29.01 8.91
N THR A 485 11.15 30.16 8.66
CA THR A 485 9.78 30.28 8.15
C THR A 485 9.78 31.34 7.05
N PRO A 486 9.38 31.02 5.81
CA PRO A 486 9.31 32.00 4.73
C PRO A 486 8.50 33.22 5.13
N GLY A 487 8.97 34.41 4.72
CA GLY A 487 8.36 35.65 5.15
C GLY A 487 9.18 36.88 4.82
N VAL A 488 8.65 38.04 5.20
CA VAL A 488 9.36 39.31 5.03
C VAL A 488 10.45 39.44 6.09
N VAL A 489 11.67 39.66 5.62
CA VAL A 489 12.83 40.06 6.42
C VAL A 489 13.05 41.55 6.23
N THR A 490 13.28 42.28 7.32
CA THR A 490 13.61 43.71 7.33
C THR A 490 15.03 43.87 7.84
N VAL A 491 15.87 44.55 7.06
CA VAL A 491 17.23 44.96 7.45
C VAL A 491 17.19 46.44 7.80
N GLN A 492 17.74 46.78 8.96
CA GLN A 492 17.89 48.16 9.43
C GLN A 492 19.35 48.42 9.81
N LEU A 493 19.97 49.40 9.14
CA LEU A 493 21.31 49.89 9.41
C LEU A 493 21.23 51.31 9.99
N THR A 494 21.81 51.55 11.16
CA THR A 494 21.78 52.84 11.84
C THR A 494 23.20 53.35 12.08
N MET A 495 23.50 54.59 11.71
CA MET A 495 24.84 55.19 11.85
C MET A 495 24.79 56.37 12.84
N PRO A 496 25.70 56.49 13.82
CA PRO A 496 25.79 57.71 14.61
C PRO A 496 26.54 58.79 13.83
N GLY A 497 25.82 59.73 13.22
CA GLY A 497 26.41 60.90 12.55
C GLY A 497 26.07 61.02 11.06
N VAL A 498 27.02 61.55 10.27
CA VAL A 498 26.89 61.84 8.82
C VAL A 498 27.56 60.79 7.92
N GLY A 499 27.86 59.59 8.46
CA GLY A 499 28.37 58.49 7.66
C GLY A 499 27.34 58.03 6.61
N ASP A 500 27.82 57.57 5.46
CA ASP A 500 27.00 57.04 4.36
C ASP A 500 27.44 55.60 4.12
N LEU A 501 26.81 54.66 4.83
CA LEU A 501 27.05 53.22 4.68
C LEU A 501 25.85 52.59 4.00
N ASP A 502 26.13 51.63 3.12
CA ASP A 502 25.14 50.84 2.40
C ASP A 502 25.10 49.42 2.96
N TRP A 503 23.99 48.71 2.75
CA TRP A 503 23.92 47.27 2.98
C TRP A 503 23.33 46.50 1.79
N TYR A 504 23.77 45.25 1.65
CA TYR A 504 23.37 44.35 0.57
C TYR A 504 23.04 42.98 1.16
N LEU A 505 21.83 42.47 0.90
CA LEU A 505 21.39 41.15 1.34
C LEU A 505 21.60 40.12 0.23
N TYR A 506 22.10 38.94 0.58
CA TYR A 506 22.37 37.83 -0.33
C TYR A 506 21.70 36.54 0.16
N THR A 507 21.44 35.62 -0.77
CA THR A 507 21.03 34.24 -0.45
C THR A 507 22.27 33.35 -0.37
N ALA A 508 22.16 32.18 0.28
CA ALA A 508 23.25 31.20 0.27
C ALA A 508 23.54 30.63 -1.13
N ASP A 509 22.55 30.64 -2.02
CA ASP A 509 22.68 30.13 -3.40
C ASP A 509 23.52 31.06 -4.28
N ASP A 510 23.53 32.37 -4.03
CA ASP A 510 24.31 33.34 -4.78
C ASP A 510 24.76 34.53 -3.90
N VAL A 511 26.01 34.45 -3.42
CA VAL A 511 26.65 35.52 -2.63
C VAL A 511 27.31 36.61 -3.50
N ASN A 512 27.24 36.50 -4.83
CA ASN A 512 27.80 37.50 -5.75
C ASN A 512 26.73 38.49 -6.24
N LEU A 513 25.46 38.09 -6.25
CA LEU A 513 24.32 38.93 -6.65
C LEU A 513 23.41 39.21 -5.44
N PHE A 514 23.30 40.49 -5.04
CA PHE A 514 22.43 40.86 -3.92
C PHE A 514 20.94 40.73 -4.32
N ALA A 515 20.13 40.24 -3.38
CA ALA A 515 18.69 40.07 -3.52
C ALA A 515 17.89 41.28 -3.00
N ALA A 516 18.46 42.06 -2.08
CA ALA A 516 17.95 43.34 -1.62
C ALA A 516 19.09 44.25 -1.18
N ARG A 517 18.82 45.55 -1.02
CA ARG A 517 19.83 46.54 -0.61
C ARG A 517 19.20 47.80 0.01
N GLY A 518 19.98 48.45 0.86
CA GLY A 518 19.87 49.87 1.22
C GLY A 518 21.11 50.57 0.68
N TYR A 519 20.91 51.69 -0.01
CA TYR A 519 21.98 52.47 -0.66
C TYR A 519 21.62 53.95 -0.78
N THR A 520 21.04 54.49 0.29
CA THR A 520 20.51 55.84 0.40
C THR A 520 21.17 56.53 1.58
N SER A 521 21.20 57.87 1.55
CA SER A 521 21.67 58.66 2.68
C SER A 521 20.69 58.70 3.87
N SER A 522 19.78 57.72 3.99
CA SER A 522 18.77 57.67 5.06
C SER A 522 19.38 57.11 6.34
N ASN A 523 18.92 57.59 7.50
CA ASN A 523 19.39 57.08 8.79
C ASN A 523 18.23 57.04 9.81
N PRO A 524 17.75 55.86 10.23
CA PRO A 524 18.22 54.55 9.81
C PRO A 524 17.95 54.27 8.33
N GLU A 525 18.84 53.52 7.71
CA GLU A 525 18.60 52.94 6.40
C GLU A 525 17.84 51.61 6.56
N VAL A 526 16.68 51.51 5.92
CA VAL A 526 15.76 50.37 6.09
C VAL A 526 15.34 49.83 4.73
N GLY A 527 15.32 48.51 4.61
CA GLY A 527 14.75 47.83 3.45
C GLY A 527 14.27 46.43 3.80
N THR A 528 13.52 45.83 2.87
CA THR A 528 12.89 44.53 3.08
C THR A 528 13.20 43.56 1.96
N TYR A 529 13.14 42.26 2.27
CA TYR A 529 13.27 41.16 1.35
C TYR A 529 12.24 40.08 1.68
N SER A 530 11.53 39.56 0.69
CA SER A 530 10.60 38.44 0.89
C SER A 530 11.37 37.13 0.71
N ALA A 531 11.76 36.50 1.82
CA ALA A 531 12.39 35.19 1.81
C ALA A 531 11.35 34.13 1.45
N SER A 532 11.44 33.59 0.24
CA SER A 532 10.50 32.59 -0.29
C SER A 532 10.74 31.18 0.23
N ALA A 533 11.89 30.93 0.87
CA ALA A 533 12.28 29.64 1.41
C ALA A 533 13.00 29.80 2.76
N PRO A 534 12.97 28.79 3.64
CA PRO A 534 13.88 28.73 4.76
C PRO A 534 15.34 28.61 4.27
N GLY A 535 16.31 29.09 5.05
CA GLY A 535 17.72 28.97 4.70
C GLY A 535 18.63 29.98 5.39
N THR A 536 19.92 29.92 5.08
CA THR A 536 20.90 30.92 5.50
C THR A 536 20.92 32.09 4.54
N TYR A 537 20.95 33.30 5.10
CA TYR A 537 21.04 34.56 4.38
C TYR A 537 22.22 35.38 4.91
N TYR A 538 22.74 36.26 4.06
CA TYR A 538 23.88 37.11 4.38
C TYR A 538 23.52 38.59 4.22
N VAL A 539 24.09 39.45 5.06
CA VAL A 539 24.07 40.90 4.89
C VAL A 539 25.51 41.38 4.84
N LYS A 540 25.84 42.18 3.83
CA LYS A 540 27.12 42.86 3.69
C LYS A 540 26.93 44.35 3.92
N VAL A 541 27.73 44.96 4.78
CA VAL A 541 27.77 46.42 5.02
C VAL A 541 29.04 46.99 4.39
N VAL A 542 28.92 48.13 3.72
CA VAL A 542 30.07 48.82 3.07
C VAL A 542 29.95 50.33 3.20
N GLY A 543 31.07 51.04 3.09
CA GLY A 543 31.08 52.49 2.96
C GLY A 543 30.78 52.98 1.54
N TYR A 544 29.78 53.85 1.38
CA TYR A 544 29.56 54.54 0.10
C TYR A 544 30.73 55.47 -0.21
N SER A 545 31.30 55.35 -1.41
CA SER A 545 32.46 56.14 -1.86
C SER A 545 33.66 56.13 -0.88
N GLY A 546 33.84 55.04 -0.12
CA GLY A 546 34.92 54.90 0.87
C GLY A 546 34.64 55.56 2.22
N ALA A 547 33.38 55.88 2.52
CA ALA A 547 32.98 56.36 3.84
C ALA A 547 33.31 55.35 4.94
N THR A 548 33.62 55.86 6.13
CA THR A 548 33.90 55.08 7.33
C THR A 548 32.98 55.53 8.44
N SER A 549 32.35 54.59 9.15
CA SER A 549 31.48 54.91 10.28
C SER A 549 31.29 53.67 11.16
N SER A 550 31.13 53.87 12.46
CA SER A 550 30.47 52.88 13.30
C SER A 550 28.99 52.76 12.92
N TYR A 551 28.36 51.63 13.21
CA TYR A 551 26.94 51.43 12.95
C TYR A 551 26.31 50.42 13.92
N THR A 552 24.99 50.30 13.83
CA THR A 552 24.21 49.22 14.42
C THR A 552 23.36 48.58 13.34
N LEU A 553 23.50 47.26 13.18
CA LEU A 553 22.70 46.43 12.28
C LEU A 553 21.62 45.69 13.08
N SER A 554 20.39 45.68 12.59
CA SER A 554 19.30 44.86 13.12
C SER A 554 18.54 44.19 11.98
N ILE A 555 18.21 42.91 12.18
CA ILE A 555 17.45 42.11 11.22
C ILE A 555 16.20 41.58 11.94
N THR A 556 15.03 41.79 11.35
CA THR A 556 13.74 41.31 11.91
C THR A 556 12.95 40.57 10.84
N GLY A 557 12.08 39.64 11.24
CA GLY A 557 11.26 38.89 10.31
C GLY A 557 10.71 37.62 10.93
N ALA A 558 9.64 37.07 10.35
CA ALA A 558 9.13 35.76 10.76
C ALA A 558 10.21 34.68 10.51
N GLY A 559 10.50 33.86 11.52
CA GLY A 559 11.49 32.80 11.40
C GLY A 559 12.96 33.25 11.37
N VAL A 560 13.27 34.55 11.53
CA VAL A 560 14.67 34.99 11.70
C VAL A 560 15.18 34.45 13.04
N GLN A 561 16.22 33.63 12.99
CA GLN A 561 16.88 33.04 14.15
C GLN A 561 18.40 33.26 14.03
N PRO A 562 19.13 33.24 15.16
CA PRO A 562 20.59 33.20 15.16
C PRO A 562 21.14 32.11 14.23
#